data_AF-A0A2R6NMN3-F1
#
_entry.id   AF-A0A2R6NMN3-F1
#
_cell.length_a   1.000
_cell.length_b   1.000
_cell.length_c   1.000
_cell.angle_alpha   90.00
_cell.angle_beta   90.00
_cell.angle_gamma   90.00
#
_symmetry.space_group_name_H-M   'P 1'
#
loop_
_entity.id
_entity.type
_entity.pdbx_description
1 polymer ?
#
loop_
_entity_poly.entity_id
_entity_poly.type
_entity_poly.pdbx_seq_one_letter_code
_entity_poly.pdbx_strand_id
1 'polypeptide(L)'
;MDHQELVRHLSVGHLLKNCPYVYLTGTSLHPISVLLIKNSSSNSYPHSRLLEINSHSLFSRWFSESGKLVQRLFSTVTDMVEEEDTFVVVLIDEVESLTSARAGAMAGTEPSDALRVVNALLTQLDKLKHRKNVLVMSTSNLAKAIDTAFVDRADIIQYVDLPPREAIYEIMRTCLSELITKGIIADVDVPSLAQAQLYERTAEFSSVLDHQPARSTAAAHLPVSSPNSQPHHEAQQQLLRLGVSGIDSRERSKTVALRLLTLSQKCRVSQNLLNNSGIFI
;
A
#
# COMPACT_ATOMS: atom_id res chain seq x y z
N MET A 1 -7.32 -9.94 -13.39
CA MET A 1 -5.96 -9.42 -13.18
C MET A 1 -5.76 -9.32 -11.68
N ASP A 2 -4.81 -10.08 -11.12
CA ASP A 2 -4.51 -10.05 -9.68
C ASP A 2 -3.80 -8.72 -9.30
N HIS A 3 -3.83 -8.31 -8.02
CA HIS A 3 -3.12 -7.12 -7.52
C HIS A 3 -1.64 -7.15 -7.91
N GLN A 4 -0.99 -8.33 -7.87
CA GLN A 4 0.39 -8.48 -8.31
C GLN A 4 0.58 -8.26 -9.82
N GLU A 5 -0.44 -8.56 -10.62
CA GLU A 5 -0.44 -8.39 -12.07
C GLU A 5 -0.68 -6.92 -12.44
N LEU A 6 -1.49 -6.19 -11.67
CA LEU A 6 -1.63 -4.73 -11.76
C LEU A 6 -0.35 -4.00 -11.36
N VAL A 7 0.26 -4.38 -10.24
CA VAL A 7 1.56 -3.82 -9.83
C VAL A 7 2.62 -4.13 -10.88
N ARG A 8 2.66 -5.36 -11.44
CA ARG A 8 3.53 -5.67 -12.57
C ARG A 8 3.22 -4.85 -13.81
N HIS A 9 1.96 -4.70 -14.20
CA HIS A 9 1.61 -3.89 -15.37
C HIS A 9 1.97 -2.41 -15.18
N LEU A 10 1.81 -1.86 -13.97
CA LEU A 10 2.22 -0.48 -13.67
C LEU A 10 3.73 -0.32 -13.47
N SER A 11 4.43 -1.34 -12.96
CA SER A 11 5.89 -1.33 -12.74
C SER A 11 6.68 -1.61 -14.03
N VAL A 12 6.09 -2.33 -14.98
CA VAL A 12 6.69 -2.56 -16.29
C VAL A 12 6.37 -1.34 -17.13
N GLY A 13 7.37 -0.50 -17.38
CA GLY A 13 7.32 0.74 -18.18
C GLY A 13 6.84 0.60 -19.65
N HIS A 14 6.13 -0.48 -20.00
CA HIS A 14 5.47 -0.70 -21.28
C HIS A 14 4.18 0.12 -21.46
N LEU A 15 3.65 0.74 -20.39
CA LEU A 15 2.49 1.65 -20.47
C LEU A 15 2.85 3.07 -20.92
N LEU A 16 4.13 3.35 -21.19
CA LEU A 16 4.59 4.66 -21.66
C LEU A 16 4.27 4.90 -23.14
N LYS A 17 2.98 5.03 -23.45
CA LYS A 17 2.51 5.95 -24.49
C LYS A 17 1.64 7.00 -23.81
N ASN A 18 1.92 8.27 -24.12
CA ASN A 18 1.27 9.53 -23.71
C ASN A 18 0.24 9.43 -22.55
N CYS A 19 0.60 9.99 -21.38
CA CYS A 19 -0.19 10.12 -20.14
C CYS A 19 -1.23 9.01 -19.90
N PRO A 20 -0.84 7.85 -19.35
CA PRO A 20 -1.80 6.81 -19.01
C PRO A 20 -2.84 7.32 -18.02
N TYR A 21 -4.11 7.04 -18.30
CA TYR A 21 -5.21 7.22 -17.37
C TYR A 21 -5.68 5.86 -16.85
N VAL A 22 -5.44 5.63 -15.55
CA VAL A 22 -5.94 4.46 -14.81
C VAL A 22 -7.19 4.81 -13.99
N TYR A 23 -8.27 4.07 -14.20
CA TYR A 23 -9.46 4.09 -13.37
C TYR A 23 -9.50 2.85 -12.48
N LEU A 24 -9.49 3.06 -11.17
CA LEU A 24 -9.56 2.02 -10.15
C LEU A 24 -10.94 2.02 -9.52
N THR A 25 -11.55 0.85 -9.41
CA THR A 25 -12.80 0.69 -8.68
C THR A 25 -12.72 -0.50 -7.73
N GLY A 26 -13.33 -0.41 -6.55
CA GLY A 26 -13.14 -1.44 -5.53
C GLY A 26 -13.33 -0.92 -4.13
N THR A 27 -13.02 -1.73 -3.13
CA THR A 27 -13.13 -1.30 -1.73
C THR A 27 -11.76 -0.92 -1.19
N SER A 28 -11.69 0.12 -0.34
CA SER A 28 -10.46 0.54 0.34
C SER A 28 -9.31 0.85 -0.65
N LEU A 29 -9.59 1.70 -1.64
CA LEU A 29 -8.65 2.00 -2.72
C LEU A 29 -7.50 2.92 -2.33
N HIS A 30 -7.64 3.76 -1.29
CA HIS A 30 -6.63 4.76 -0.92
C HIS A 30 -5.25 4.16 -0.56
N PRO A 31 -5.15 3.12 0.31
CA PRO A 31 -3.85 2.48 0.58
C PRO A 31 -3.25 1.81 -0.67
N ILE A 32 -4.10 1.30 -1.55
CA ILE A 32 -3.67 0.59 -2.76
C ILE A 32 -3.19 1.59 -3.81
N SER A 33 -3.89 2.70 -4.03
CA SER A 33 -3.46 3.75 -4.96
C SER A 33 -2.10 4.31 -4.54
N VAL A 34 -1.88 4.58 -3.26
CA VAL A 34 -0.57 5.02 -2.73
C VAL A 34 0.53 3.99 -3.01
N LEU A 35 0.25 2.70 -2.81
CA LEU A 35 1.22 1.64 -3.09
C LEU A 35 1.52 1.54 -4.60
N LEU A 36 0.50 1.63 -5.45
CA LEU A 36 0.68 1.61 -6.90
C LEU A 36 1.52 2.81 -7.36
N ILE A 37 1.30 3.99 -6.78
CA ILE A 37 2.05 5.21 -7.07
C ILE A 37 3.52 5.07 -6.68
N LYS A 38 3.81 4.51 -5.49
CA LYS A 38 5.19 4.24 -5.07
C LYS A 38 5.92 3.22 -5.95
N ASN A 39 5.19 2.30 -6.57
CA ASN A 39 5.78 1.30 -7.46
C ASN A 39 5.83 1.76 -8.93
N SER A 40 5.02 2.75 -9.31
CA SER A 40 4.97 3.28 -10.68
C SER A 40 5.95 4.45 -10.91
N SER A 41 6.55 5.02 -9.85
CA SER A 41 7.60 6.02 -9.98
C SER A 41 8.76 5.47 -10.80
N SER A 42 8.86 5.95 -12.03
CA SER A 42 9.86 5.49 -12.99
C SER A 42 11.25 5.94 -12.56
N ASN A 43 12.22 5.02 -12.59
CA ASN A 43 13.65 5.36 -12.45
C ASN A 43 14.15 6.37 -13.50
N SER A 44 13.32 6.70 -14.51
CA SER A 44 13.65 7.70 -15.53
C SER A 44 13.50 9.14 -15.04
N TYR A 45 12.77 9.39 -13.95
CA TYR A 45 12.59 10.73 -13.38
C TYR A 45 13.24 10.80 -12.00
N PRO A 46 14.15 11.75 -11.74
CA PRO A 46 14.75 11.92 -10.41
C PRO A 46 13.74 12.34 -9.35
N HIS A 47 12.65 13.00 -9.74
CA HIS A 47 11.65 13.55 -8.83
C HIS A 47 10.25 13.03 -9.16
N SER A 48 9.42 12.85 -8.14
CA SER A 48 8.01 12.47 -8.29
C SER A 48 7.12 13.33 -7.41
N ARG A 49 6.01 13.82 -7.94
CA ARG A 49 5.01 14.61 -7.21
C ARG A 49 3.65 13.95 -7.30
N LEU A 50 2.97 13.87 -6.16
CA LEU A 50 1.58 13.42 -6.07
C LEU A 50 0.69 14.63 -5.77
N LEU A 51 -0.31 14.85 -6.62
CA LEU A 51 -1.42 15.75 -6.35
C LEU A 51 -2.68 14.92 -6.14
N GLU A 52 -3.22 14.99 -4.93
CA GLU A 52 -4.48 14.34 -4.56
C GLU A 52 -5.62 15.36 -4.57
N ILE A 53 -6.70 15.00 -5.27
CA ILE A 53 -7.91 15.79 -5.42
C ILE A 53 -9.05 14.94 -4.84
N ASN A 54 -9.43 15.23 -3.59
CA ASN A 54 -10.60 14.60 -2.98
C ASN A 54 -11.90 15.27 -3.50
N SER A 55 -12.75 14.48 -4.14
CA SER A 55 -13.98 14.95 -4.79
C SER A 55 -15.01 15.59 -3.84
N HIS A 56 -15.17 15.06 -2.62
CA HIS A 56 -16.08 15.63 -1.60
C HIS A 56 -15.61 17.02 -1.15
N SER A 57 -14.28 17.19 -1.05
CA SER A 57 -13.65 18.47 -0.71
C SER A 57 -13.78 19.50 -1.83
N LEU A 58 -13.88 19.06 -3.08
CA LEU A 58 -14.12 19.95 -4.23
C LEU A 58 -15.47 20.65 -4.10
N PHE A 59 -16.57 19.94 -3.85
CA PHE A 59 -17.90 20.57 -3.81
C PHE A 59 -18.10 21.50 -2.60
N SER A 60 -17.58 21.13 -1.44
CA SER A 60 -17.74 21.93 -0.21
C SER A 60 -16.96 23.24 -0.22
N ARG A 61 -15.70 23.25 -0.71
CA ARG A 61 -14.91 24.48 -0.81
C ARG A 61 -15.33 25.36 -2.00
N TRP A 62 -15.91 24.79 -3.05
CA TRP A 62 -15.97 25.45 -4.36
C TRP A 62 -17.38 25.89 -4.79
N PHE A 63 -18.40 25.70 -3.97
CA PHE A 63 -19.80 26.02 -4.26
C PHE A 63 -20.11 27.50 -4.63
N SER A 64 -19.14 28.43 -4.56
CA SER A 64 -19.34 29.85 -4.92
C SER A 64 -18.33 30.45 -5.93
N GLU A 65 -17.20 29.81 -6.24
CA GLU A 65 -16.16 30.32 -7.18
C GLU A 65 -15.58 29.25 -8.13
N SER A 66 -16.23 28.09 -8.21
CA SER A 66 -15.65 26.79 -8.57
C SER A 66 -14.80 26.71 -9.83
N GLY A 67 -15.23 27.32 -10.95
CA GLY A 67 -14.50 27.20 -12.21
C GLY A 67 -13.08 27.78 -12.14
N LYS A 68 -12.89 28.88 -11.39
CA LYS A 68 -11.58 29.53 -11.24
C LYS A 68 -10.63 28.71 -10.37
N LEU A 69 -11.15 27.99 -9.38
CA LEU A 69 -10.32 27.14 -8.51
C LEU A 69 -9.86 25.88 -9.23
N VAL A 70 -10.72 25.24 -10.04
CA VAL A 70 -10.31 24.17 -10.95
C VAL A 70 -9.17 24.67 -11.86
N GLN A 71 -9.35 25.84 -12.47
CA GLN A 71 -8.34 26.43 -13.36
C GLN A 71 -7.00 26.65 -12.64
N ARG A 72 -7.02 27.27 -11.45
CA ARG A 72 -5.79 27.50 -10.66
C ARG A 72 -5.09 26.20 -10.27
N LEU A 73 -5.85 25.19 -9.83
CA LEU A 73 -5.30 23.89 -9.48
C LEU A 73 -4.58 23.25 -10.68
N PHE A 74 -5.21 23.26 -11.86
CA PHE A 74 -4.60 22.69 -13.05
C PHE A 74 -3.51 23.56 -13.66
N SER A 75 -3.48 24.87 -13.41
CA SER A 75 -2.31 25.70 -13.70
C SER A 75 -1.11 25.20 -12.90
N THR A 76 -1.26 25.00 -11.59
CA THR A 76 -0.19 24.43 -10.75
C THR A 76 0.23 23.03 -11.19
N VAL A 77 -0.72 22.18 -11.61
CA VAL A 77 -0.37 20.88 -12.23
C VAL A 77 0.44 21.09 -13.50
N THR A 78 0.03 22.01 -14.37
CA THR A 78 0.72 22.28 -15.62
C THR A 78 2.15 22.76 -15.37
N ASP A 79 2.34 23.67 -14.41
CA ASP A 79 3.67 24.15 -14.01
C ASP A 79 4.56 22.99 -13.52
N MET A 80 4.03 22.08 -12.70
CA MET A 80 4.75 20.87 -12.25
C MET A 80 5.08 19.92 -13.40
N VAL A 81 4.24 19.87 -14.43
CA VAL A 81 4.40 18.99 -15.58
C VAL A 81 5.40 19.55 -16.60
N GLU A 82 5.63 20.86 -16.58
CA GLU A 82 6.67 21.50 -17.41
C GLU A 82 8.09 21.23 -16.88
N GLU A 83 8.23 20.79 -15.63
CA GLU A 83 9.48 20.24 -15.09
C GLU A 83 9.77 18.86 -15.73
N GLU A 84 10.69 18.80 -16.69
CA GLU A 84 11.01 17.57 -17.44
C GLU A 84 11.61 16.45 -16.57
N ASP A 85 12.18 16.79 -15.41
CA ASP A 85 12.78 15.88 -14.45
C ASP A 85 11.80 15.39 -13.37
N THR A 86 10.54 15.83 -13.44
CA THR A 86 9.49 15.47 -12.49
C THR A 86 8.44 14.58 -13.12
N PHE A 87 8.15 13.45 -12.48
CA PHE A 87 6.98 12.62 -12.75
C PHE A 87 5.79 13.08 -11.90
N VAL A 88 4.68 13.45 -12.53
CA VAL A 88 3.50 13.98 -11.83
C VAL A 88 2.36 12.97 -11.85
N VAL A 89 1.86 12.61 -10.67
CA VAL A 89 0.66 11.80 -10.51
C VAL A 89 -0.49 12.69 -10.07
N VAL A 90 -1.58 12.68 -10.83
CA VAL A 90 -2.84 13.34 -10.48
C VAL A 90 -3.84 12.27 -10.05
N LEU A 91 -4.09 12.17 -8.75
CA LEU A 91 -5.06 11.25 -8.15
C LEU A 91 -6.38 12.01 -7.87
N ILE A 92 -7.47 11.53 -8.46
CA ILE A 92 -8.82 12.01 -8.17
C ILE A 92 -9.53 10.95 -7.34
N ASP A 93 -9.74 11.23 -6.07
CA ASP A 93 -10.32 10.27 -5.15
C ASP A 93 -11.83 10.41 -5.02
N GLU A 94 -12.50 9.28 -4.78
CA GLU A 94 -13.94 9.17 -4.56
C GLU A 94 -14.77 9.80 -5.70
N VAL A 95 -14.45 9.49 -6.97
CA VAL A 95 -15.09 10.15 -8.11
C VAL A 95 -16.61 9.95 -8.18
N GLU A 96 -17.16 8.97 -7.45
CA GLU A 96 -18.60 8.76 -7.30
C GLU A 96 -19.37 10.01 -6.84
N SER A 97 -18.76 10.88 -6.04
CA SER A 97 -19.41 12.12 -5.62
C SER A 97 -19.54 13.11 -6.78
N LEU A 98 -18.54 13.15 -7.68
CA LEU A 98 -18.57 13.97 -8.91
C LEU A 98 -19.66 13.46 -9.86
N THR A 99 -19.74 12.15 -10.01
CA THR A 99 -20.75 11.44 -10.79
C THR A 99 -22.16 11.74 -10.29
N SER A 100 -22.38 11.60 -8.97
CA SER A 100 -23.67 11.87 -8.35
C SER A 100 -24.12 13.31 -8.58
N ALA A 101 -23.21 14.27 -8.39
CA ALA A 101 -23.51 15.69 -8.57
C ALA A 101 -23.84 16.02 -10.04
N ARG A 102 -23.09 15.41 -10.98
CA ARG A 102 -23.38 15.52 -12.42
C ARG A 102 -24.75 14.95 -12.78
N ALA A 103 -25.08 13.75 -12.28
CA ALA A 103 -26.36 13.11 -12.55
C ALA A 103 -27.53 13.89 -11.93
N GLY A 104 -27.38 14.38 -10.71
CA GLY A 104 -28.36 15.23 -10.03
C GLY A 104 -28.61 16.54 -10.76
N ALA A 105 -27.54 17.19 -11.25
CA ALA A 105 -27.67 18.43 -12.02
C ALA A 105 -28.36 18.20 -13.37
N MET A 106 -28.11 17.07 -14.05
CA MET A 106 -28.81 16.69 -15.27
C MET A 106 -30.28 16.34 -15.03
N ALA A 107 -30.62 15.81 -13.84
CA ALA A 107 -31.98 15.51 -13.42
C ALA A 107 -32.74 16.74 -12.84
N GLY A 108 -32.06 17.89 -12.72
CA GLY A 108 -32.62 19.11 -12.12
C GLY A 108 -32.76 19.06 -10.60
N THR A 109 -32.19 18.06 -9.92
CA THR A 109 -32.21 17.91 -8.46
C THR A 109 -31.03 18.60 -7.77
N GLU A 110 -29.98 18.95 -8.51
CA GLU A 110 -28.83 19.73 -8.02
C GLU A 110 -28.59 20.99 -8.87
N PRO A 111 -27.88 22.00 -8.32
CA PRO A 111 -27.54 23.21 -9.05
C PRO A 111 -26.68 22.94 -10.29
N SER A 112 -26.97 23.65 -11.38
CA SER A 112 -26.20 23.56 -12.63
C SER A 112 -24.71 23.93 -12.49
N ASP A 113 -24.32 24.58 -11.40
CA ASP A 113 -22.93 24.93 -11.13
C ASP A 113 -22.08 23.70 -10.82
N ALA A 114 -22.63 22.67 -10.17
CA ALA A 114 -21.93 21.41 -9.94
C ALA A 114 -21.50 20.75 -11.27
N LEU A 115 -22.41 20.73 -12.24
CA LEU A 115 -22.14 20.24 -13.60
C LEU A 115 -21.02 21.03 -14.29
N ARG A 116 -20.97 22.36 -14.10
CA ARG A 116 -19.90 23.21 -14.66
C ARG A 116 -18.54 22.86 -14.06
N VAL A 117 -18.47 22.57 -12.75
CA VAL A 117 -17.22 22.16 -12.09
C VAL A 117 -16.72 20.85 -12.64
N VAL A 118 -17.60 19.85 -12.71
CA VAL A 118 -17.25 18.50 -13.18
C VAL A 118 -16.77 18.56 -14.64
N ASN A 119 -17.46 19.30 -15.51
CA ASN A 119 -17.04 19.46 -16.90
C ASN A 119 -15.71 20.23 -17.03
N ALA A 120 -15.48 21.24 -16.19
CA ALA A 120 -14.20 21.95 -16.16
C ALA A 120 -13.06 21.02 -15.74
N LEU A 121 -13.26 20.18 -14.72
CA LEU A 121 -12.30 19.17 -14.28
C LEU A 121 -11.98 18.18 -15.40
N LEU A 122 -12.99 17.56 -16.01
CA LEU A 122 -12.81 16.62 -17.12
C LEU A 122 -12.06 17.25 -18.30
N THR A 123 -12.37 18.51 -18.63
CA THR A 123 -11.68 19.24 -19.70
C THR A 123 -10.19 19.46 -19.38
N GLN A 124 -9.83 19.72 -18.13
CA GLN A 124 -8.43 19.89 -17.75
C GLN A 124 -7.68 18.55 -17.74
N LEU A 125 -8.33 17.45 -17.33
CA LEU A 125 -7.74 16.10 -17.44
C LEU A 125 -7.43 15.74 -18.89
N ASP A 126 -8.33 16.09 -19.82
CA ASP A 126 -8.11 15.85 -21.25
C ASP A 126 -6.86 16.58 -21.79
N LYS A 127 -6.49 17.74 -21.22
CA LYS A 127 -5.26 18.46 -21.61
C LYS A 127 -3.99 17.76 -21.16
N LEU A 128 -4.05 16.97 -20.09
CA LEU A 128 -2.88 16.26 -19.57
C LEU A 128 -2.54 15.03 -20.42
N LYS A 129 -3.50 14.49 -21.19
CA LYS A 129 -3.34 13.28 -22.02
C LYS A 129 -2.13 13.29 -22.97
N HIS A 130 -1.67 14.47 -23.38
CA HIS A 130 -0.54 14.59 -24.31
C HIS A 130 0.83 14.65 -23.63
N ARG A 131 0.88 14.64 -22.30
CA ARG A 131 2.12 14.79 -21.51
C ARG A 131 2.74 13.42 -21.23
N LYS A 132 4.06 13.29 -21.34
CA LYS A 132 4.75 11.99 -21.20
C LYS A 132 5.16 11.67 -19.75
N ASN A 133 5.21 12.68 -18.91
CA ASN A 133 5.62 12.63 -17.51
C ASN A 133 4.43 12.71 -16.54
N VAL A 134 3.21 12.39 -17.02
CA VAL A 134 1.98 12.46 -16.21
C VAL A 134 1.30 11.10 -16.14
N LEU A 135 0.80 10.75 -14.96
CA LEU A 135 -0.12 9.64 -14.73
C LEU A 135 -1.39 10.20 -14.10
N VAL A 136 -2.54 9.97 -14.73
CA VAL A 136 -3.84 10.31 -14.15
C VAL A 136 -4.43 9.05 -13.53
N MET A 137 -4.86 9.14 -12.27
CA MET A 137 -5.54 8.07 -11.56
C MET A 137 -6.88 8.57 -11.03
N SER A 138 -7.91 7.73 -11.13
CA SER A 138 -9.19 7.98 -10.47
C SER A 138 -9.60 6.75 -9.69
N THR A 139 -10.15 6.95 -8.49
CA THR A 139 -10.61 5.89 -7.60
C THR A 139 -12.09 6.03 -7.35
N SER A 140 -12.81 4.90 -7.31
CA SER A 140 -14.22 4.89 -6.92
C SER A 140 -14.60 3.67 -6.09
N ASN A 141 -15.28 3.90 -4.96
CA ASN A 141 -15.75 2.82 -4.10
C ASN A 141 -17.03 2.17 -4.61
N LEU A 142 -17.70 2.76 -5.60
CA LEU A 142 -18.92 2.22 -6.19
C LEU A 142 -18.62 1.23 -7.34
N ALA A 143 -18.27 0.00 -6.97
CA ALA A 143 -17.99 -1.08 -7.93
C ALA A 143 -19.09 -1.31 -8.99
N LYS A 144 -20.36 -1.03 -8.65
CA LYS A 144 -21.52 -1.22 -9.52
C LYS A 144 -21.97 0.04 -10.28
N ALA A 145 -21.49 1.22 -9.88
CA ALA A 145 -21.92 2.49 -10.45
C ALA A 145 -20.70 3.22 -11.03
N ILE A 146 -20.20 2.67 -12.14
CA ILE A 146 -19.08 3.24 -12.86
C ILE A 146 -19.58 4.37 -13.77
N ASP A 147 -18.98 5.55 -13.66
CA ASP A 147 -19.32 6.71 -14.47
C ASP A 147 -18.66 6.66 -15.85
N THR A 148 -19.47 6.81 -16.89
CA THR A 148 -19.02 6.70 -18.28
C THR A 148 -18.05 7.82 -18.67
N ALA A 149 -18.18 9.02 -18.10
CA ALA A 149 -17.31 10.14 -18.47
C ALA A 149 -15.86 9.96 -17.99
N PHE A 150 -15.65 9.26 -16.88
CA PHE A 150 -14.32 8.87 -16.44
C PHE A 150 -13.82 7.60 -17.16
N VAL A 151 -14.70 6.61 -17.35
CA VAL A 151 -14.39 5.36 -18.09
C VAL A 151 -13.95 5.61 -19.52
N ASP A 152 -14.66 6.45 -20.25
CA ASP A 152 -14.36 6.76 -21.66
C ASP A 152 -12.98 7.42 -21.83
N ARG A 153 -12.42 7.96 -20.75
CA ARG A 153 -11.11 8.61 -20.75
C ARG A 153 -9.98 7.71 -20.26
N ALA A 154 -10.31 6.61 -19.57
CA ALA A 154 -9.34 5.72 -18.97
C ALA A 154 -8.80 4.73 -19.99
N ASP A 155 -7.47 4.61 -20.07
CA ASP A 155 -6.80 3.59 -20.86
C ASP A 155 -6.88 2.22 -20.16
N ILE A 156 -6.87 2.24 -18.83
CA ILE A 156 -6.98 1.05 -17.98
C ILE A 156 -8.14 1.23 -17.01
N ILE A 157 -9.03 0.26 -16.99
CA ILE A 157 -10.09 0.16 -15.98
C ILE A 157 -9.83 -1.10 -15.19
N GLN A 158 -9.53 -0.95 -13.91
CA GLN A 158 -9.19 -2.06 -13.04
C GLN A 158 -10.14 -2.11 -11.83
N TYR A 159 -10.78 -3.25 -11.68
CA TYR A 159 -11.41 -3.61 -10.42
C TYR A 159 -10.36 -4.14 -9.45
N VAL A 160 -10.26 -3.55 -8.26
CA VAL A 160 -9.35 -3.94 -7.19
C VAL A 160 -10.17 -4.52 -6.06
N ASP A 161 -10.02 -5.82 -5.85
CA ASP A 161 -10.68 -6.50 -4.74
C ASP A 161 -9.93 -6.26 -3.43
N LEU A 162 -10.54 -6.68 -2.31
CA LEU A 162 -9.91 -6.68 -1.00
C LEU A 162 -8.53 -7.34 -1.06
N PRO A 163 -7.48 -6.73 -0.48
CA PRO A 163 -6.13 -7.22 -0.61
C PRO A 163 -5.98 -8.63 0.01
N PRO A 164 -5.22 -9.55 -0.62
CA PRO A 164 -4.87 -10.82 0.00
C PRO A 164 -3.94 -10.61 1.20
N ARG A 165 -3.79 -11.65 2.04
CA ARG A 165 -2.93 -11.64 3.23
C ARG A 165 -1.52 -11.14 2.92
N GLU A 166 -0.96 -11.58 1.80
CA GLU A 166 0.37 -11.26 1.34
C GLU A 166 0.51 -9.78 0.98
N ALA A 167 -0.52 -9.19 0.36
CA ALA A 167 -0.53 -7.75 0.04
C ALA A 167 -0.68 -6.90 1.31
N ILE A 168 -1.52 -7.33 2.26
CA ILE A 168 -1.67 -6.66 3.56
C ILE A 168 -0.31 -6.63 4.29
N TYR A 169 0.44 -7.73 4.26
CA TYR A 169 1.78 -7.79 4.83
C TYR A 169 2.70 -6.74 4.24
N GLU A 170 2.78 -6.63 2.91
CA GLU A 170 3.65 -5.65 2.24
C GLU A 170 3.23 -4.20 2.51
N ILE A 171 1.91 -3.93 2.59
CA ILE A 171 1.41 -2.61 2.99
C ILE A 171 1.91 -2.26 4.40
N MET A 172 1.68 -3.15 5.37
CA MET A 172 2.09 -2.93 6.76
C MET A 172 3.62 -2.81 6.89
N ARG A 173 4.36 -3.65 6.18
CA ARG A 173 5.83 -3.60 6.11
C ARG A 173 6.32 -2.27 5.57
N THR A 174 5.73 -1.77 4.48
CA THR A 174 6.10 -0.49 3.89
C THR A 174 5.82 0.65 4.86
N CYS A 175 4.65 0.68 5.49
CA CYS A 175 4.32 1.67 6.53
C CYS A 175 5.32 1.63 7.69
N LEU A 176 5.66 0.44 8.19
CA LEU A 176 6.62 0.29 9.28
C LEU A 176 8.02 0.76 8.88
N SER A 177 8.47 0.42 7.66
CA SER A 177 9.77 0.84 7.13
C SER A 177 9.88 2.36 6.97
N GLU A 178 8.79 3.01 6.57
CA GLU A 178 8.73 4.49 6.51
C GLU A 178 8.85 5.11 7.91
N LEU A 179 8.14 4.58 8.91
CA LEU A 179 8.23 5.07 10.28
C LEU A 179 9.64 4.93 10.86
N ILE A 180 10.35 3.85 10.53
CA ILE A 180 11.75 3.63 10.89
C ILE A 180 12.65 4.64 10.17
N THR A 181 12.47 4.82 8.86
CA THR A 181 13.26 5.76 8.04
C THR A 181 13.11 7.20 8.53
N LYS A 182 11.93 7.57 9.04
CA LYS A 182 11.68 8.89 9.64
C LYS A 182 12.14 9.00 11.10
N GLY A 183 12.70 7.94 11.68
CA GLY A 183 13.19 7.93 13.07
C GLY A 183 12.09 7.97 14.13
N ILE A 184 10.84 7.66 13.76
CA ILE A 184 9.70 7.64 14.68
C ILE A 184 9.74 6.37 15.56
N ILE A 185 10.21 5.26 14.98
CA ILE A 185 10.32 3.96 15.64
C ILE A 185 11.79 3.54 15.64
N ALA A 186 12.18 2.74 16.64
CA ALA A 186 13.51 2.16 16.73
C ALA A 186 13.87 1.35 15.48
N ASP A 187 15.15 1.42 15.09
CA ASP A 187 15.68 0.68 13.95
C ASP A 187 15.52 -0.83 14.17
N VAL A 188 14.79 -1.46 13.25
CA VAL A 188 14.54 -2.90 13.24
C VAL A 188 14.46 -3.37 11.80
N ASP A 189 15.19 -4.43 11.49
CA ASP A 189 15.12 -5.04 10.16
C ASP A 189 13.73 -5.65 9.95
N VAL A 190 13.00 -5.18 8.93
CA VAL A 190 11.65 -5.63 8.58
C VAL A 190 11.74 -6.57 7.37
N PRO A 191 11.62 -7.90 7.57
CA PRO A 191 11.85 -8.89 6.52
C PRO A 191 10.92 -8.74 5.32
N SER A 192 11.42 -9.06 4.13
CA SER A 192 10.56 -9.22 2.94
C SER A 192 9.52 -10.32 3.14
N LEU A 193 8.41 -10.31 2.38
CA LEU A 193 7.39 -11.36 2.45
C LEU A 193 7.99 -12.77 2.30
N ALA A 194 8.94 -12.96 1.38
CA ALA A 194 9.58 -14.26 1.16
C ALA A 194 10.34 -14.76 2.41
N GLN A 195 11.05 -13.87 3.11
CA GLN A 195 11.73 -14.19 4.36
C GLN A 195 10.72 -14.45 5.50
N ALA A 196 9.65 -13.66 5.58
CA ALA A 196 8.60 -13.86 6.57
C ALA A 196 7.92 -15.23 6.43
N GLN A 197 7.60 -15.64 5.20
CA GLN A 197 7.05 -16.97 4.90
C GLN A 197 8.02 -18.11 5.23
N LEU A 198 9.33 -17.87 5.15
CA LEU A 198 10.33 -18.85 5.58
C LEU A 198 10.33 -18.97 7.12
N TYR A 199 10.23 -17.84 7.83
CA TYR A 199 10.10 -17.84 9.29
C TYR A 199 8.83 -18.52 9.78
N GLU A 200 7.70 -18.29 9.11
CA GLU A 200 6.41 -18.95 9.41
C GLU A 200 6.56 -20.47 9.31
N ARG A 201 7.06 -20.98 8.18
CA ARG A 201 7.28 -22.42 7.95
C ARG A 201 8.23 -23.06 8.96
N THR A 202 9.32 -22.37 9.33
CA THR A 202 10.30 -22.91 10.30
C THR A 202 9.78 -22.87 11.74
N ALA A 203 8.95 -21.88 12.09
CA ALA A 203 8.30 -21.82 13.40
C ALA A 203 7.26 -22.96 13.57
N GLU A 204 6.46 -23.23 12.53
CA GLU A 204 5.52 -24.35 12.52
C GLU A 204 6.24 -25.69 12.71
N PHE A 205 7.34 -25.92 12.00
CA PHE A 205 8.11 -27.16 12.13
C PHE A 205 8.69 -27.37 13.54
N SER A 206 9.17 -26.31 14.19
CA SER A 206 9.66 -26.38 15.58
C SER A 206 8.55 -26.76 16.55
N SER A 207 7.33 -26.23 16.37
CA SER A 207 6.18 -26.56 17.22
C SER A 207 5.73 -28.03 17.08
N VAL A 208 5.94 -28.64 15.91
CA VAL A 208 5.62 -30.06 15.67
C VAL A 208 6.63 -31.00 16.36
N LEU A 209 7.90 -30.61 16.43
CA LEU A 209 8.95 -31.41 17.09
C LEU A 209 8.80 -31.43 18.62
N ASP A 210 8.36 -30.32 19.23
CA ASP A 210 8.09 -30.24 20.67
C ASP A 210 6.87 -31.08 21.11
N HIS A 211 6.05 -31.55 20.18
CA HIS A 211 4.88 -32.39 20.44
C HIS A 211 5.13 -33.91 20.27
N GLN A 212 6.37 -34.37 20.07
CA GLN A 212 6.67 -35.80 20.22
C GLN A 212 6.74 -36.18 21.71
N PRO A 213 5.96 -37.18 22.19
CA PRO A 213 6.07 -37.62 23.57
C PRO A 213 7.46 -38.22 23.75
N ALA A 214 8.26 -37.61 24.62
CA ALA A 214 9.53 -38.13 25.07
C ALA A 214 9.33 -39.60 25.50
N ARG A 215 9.84 -40.54 24.71
CA ARG A 215 9.95 -41.94 25.12
C ARG A 215 10.92 -41.99 26.29
N SER A 216 10.36 -42.04 27.48
CA SER A 216 11.02 -42.41 28.72
C SER A 216 11.63 -43.80 28.56
N THR A 217 12.96 -43.90 28.63
CA THR A 217 13.62 -45.12 29.11
C THR A 217 14.88 -44.78 29.89
N ALA A 218 14.79 -45.10 31.19
CA ALA A 218 15.82 -45.67 32.05
C ALA A 218 16.93 -44.76 32.63
N ALA A 219 16.65 -44.37 33.87
CA ALA A 219 17.55 -44.28 35.02
C ALA A 219 18.93 -44.98 34.91
N ALA A 220 20.00 -44.29 35.32
CA ALA A 220 20.92 -44.79 36.36
C ALA A 220 21.96 -43.73 36.78
N HIS A 221 21.97 -43.44 38.10
CA HIS A 221 23.14 -43.25 38.97
C HIS A 221 24.08 -42.04 38.77
N LEU A 222 23.96 -41.09 39.70
CA LEU A 222 25.05 -40.28 40.27
C LEU A 222 25.64 -41.02 41.48
N PRO A 223 26.93 -40.82 41.81
CA PRO A 223 27.26 -39.82 42.82
C PRO A 223 28.48 -38.94 42.51
N VAL A 224 28.44 -37.71 43.04
CA VAL A 224 29.50 -36.68 43.03
C VAL A 224 30.13 -36.57 44.42
N SER A 225 31.47 -36.43 44.49
CA SER A 225 32.25 -35.45 45.31
C SER A 225 33.72 -35.94 45.47
N SER A 226 34.82 -35.17 45.41
CA SER A 226 35.25 -33.79 45.10
C SER A 226 36.82 -33.80 45.06
N PRO A 227 37.59 -32.69 45.14
CA PRO A 227 37.89 -31.68 44.13
C PRO A 227 39.42 -31.44 43.91
N ASN A 228 39.87 -30.96 42.73
CA ASN A 228 40.92 -29.92 42.65
C ASN A 228 41.16 -29.34 41.24
N SER A 229 41.58 -28.07 41.23
CA SER A 229 42.18 -27.24 40.15
C SER A 229 41.29 -26.62 39.04
N GLN A 230 41.13 -25.29 39.12
CA GLN A 230 40.83 -24.31 38.04
C GLN A 230 41.99 -24.24 37.01
N PRO A 231 41.84 -23.68 35.78
CA PRO A 231 40.92 -22.59 35.40
C PRO A 231 40.15 -22.78 34.07
N HIS A 232 38.83 -22.61 34.10
CA HIS A 232 37.95 -22.57 32.91
C HIS A 232 37.41 -21.15 32.60
N HIS A 233 37.99 -20.10 33.17
CA HIS A 233 37.41 -18.75 33.11
C HIS A 233 37.73 -17.93 31.86
N GLU A 234 38.69 -18.32 31.03
CA GLU A 234 39.03 -17.55 29.81
C GLU A 234 38.24 -18.00 28.57
N ALA A 235 37.91 -19.29 28.44
CA ALA A 235 37.16 -19.79 27.28
C ALA A 235 35.68 -19.32 27.24
N GLN A 236 35.07 -19.07 28.41
CA GLN A 236 33.67 -18.61 28.49
C GLN A 236 33.52 -17.09 28.28
N GLN A 237 34.56 -16.28 28.49
CA GLN A 237 34.47 -14.82 28.29
C GLN A 237 34.71 -14.40 26.83
N GLN A 238 35.34 -15.25 26.01
CA GLN A 238 35.60 -14.93 24.60
C GLN A 238 34.42 -15.26 23.67
N LEU A 239 33.56 -16.22 24.02
CA LEU A 239 32.36 -16.58 23.25
C LEU A 239 31.17 -15.62 23.44
N LEU A 240 31.21 -14.77 24.48
CA LEU A 240 30.11 -13.85 24.80
C LEU A 240 30.21 -12.46 24.13
N ARG A 241 31.30 -12.15 23.43
CA ARG A 241 31.53 -10.79 22.87
C ARG A 241 31.35 -10.65 21.35
N LEU A 242 31.16 -11.73 20.60
CA LEU A 242 31.07 -11.67 19.14
C LEU A 242 29.76 -12.23 18.52
N GLY A 243 28.81 -12.73 19.31
CA GLY A 243 27.59 -13.38 18.77
C GLY A 243 26.25 -12.94 19.34
N VAL A 244 26.20 -12.22 20.48
CA VAL A 244 24.95 -11.97 21.21
C VAL A 244 24.09 -10.87 20.58
N SER A 245 24.70 -9.84 19.99
CA SER A 245 23.96 -8.74 19.33
C SER A 245 23.28 -9.18 18.02
N GLY A 246 23.89 -10.09 17.27
CA GLY A 246 23.35 -10.60 16.01
C GLY A 246 22.23 -11.63 16.19
N ILE A 247 22.22 -12.36 17.31
CA ILE A 247 21.14 -13.30 17.65
C ILE A 247 19.89 -12.52 18.09
N ASP A 248 20.06 -11.49 18.92
CA ASP A 248 18.95 -10.65 19.37
C ASP A 248 18.30 -9.87 18.20
N SER A 249 19.10 -9.28 17.31
CA SER A 249 18.57 -8.56 16.15
C SER A 249 17.79 -9.48 15.19
N ARG A 250 18.30 -10.69 14.94
CA ARG A 250 17.64 -11.67 14.08
C ARG A 250 16.34 -12.20 14.70
N GLU A 251 16.32 -12.49 15.99
CA GLU A 251 15.10 -12.92 16.68
C GLU A 251 14.05 -11.81 16.76
N ARG A 252 14.48 -10.55 16.94
CA ARG A 252 13.58 -9.39 16.87
C ARG A 252 12.98 -9.23 15.47
N SER A 253 13.81 -9.32 14.42
CA SER A 253 13.36 -9.25 13.02
C SER A 253 12.37 -10.37 12.68
N LYS A 254 12.67 -11.61 13.09
CA LYS A 254 11.76 -12.76 12.98
C LYS A 254 10.43 -12.52 13.69
N THR A 255 10.47 -11.99 14.91
CA THR A 255 9.27 -11.69 15.71
C THR A 255 8.40 -10.64 15.02
N VAL A 256 8.99 -9.59 14.46
CA VAL A 256 8.28 -8.56 13.69
C VAL A 256 7.56 -9.19 12.49
N ALA A 257 8.27 -9.99 11.69
CA ALA A 257 7.69 -10.66 10.52
C ALA A 257 6.50 -11.55 10.89
N LEU A 258 6.63 -12.41 11.91
CA LEU A 258 5.55 -13.30 12.33
C LEU A 258 4.33 -12.53 12.87
N ARG A 259 4.56 -11.44 13.61
CA ARG A 259 3.47 -10.56 14.07
C ARG A 259 2.77 -9.88 12.91
N LEU A 260 3.52 -9.35 11.94
CA LEU A 260 2.95 -8.74 10.75
C LEU A 260 2.13 -9.76 9.93
N LEU A 261 2.62 -10.98 9.72
CA LEU A 261 1.85 -12.04 9.05
C LEU A 261 0.56 -12.38 9.80
N THR A 262 0.64 -12.52 11.12
CA THR A 262 -0.52 -12.80 11.97
C THR A 262 -1.56 -11.69 11.88
N LEU A 263 -1.12 -10.42 11.95
CA LEU A 263 -2.01 -9.27 11.80
C LEU A 263 -2.62 -9.22 10.41
N SER A 264 -1.84 -9.50 9.37
CA SER A 264 -2.31 -9.57 7.99
C SER A 264 -3.41 -10.61 7.80
N GLN A 265 -3.24 -11.80 8.40
CA GLN A 265 -4.26 -12.84 8.41
C GLN A 265 -5.54 -12.40 9.13
N LYS A 266 -5.41 -11.79 10.31
CA LYS A 266 -6.56 -11.27 11.08
C LYS A 266 -7.32 -10.20 10.29
N CYS A 267 -6.61 -9.25 9.68
CA CYS A 267 -7.21 -8.24 8.83
C CYS A 267 -7.98 -8.86 7.66
N ARG A 268 -7.42 -9.87 6.98
CA ARG A 268 -8.10 -10.57 5.90
C ARG A 268 -9.39 -11.26 6.36
N VAL A 269 -9.36 -11.94 7.51
CA VAL A 269 -10.55 -12.58 8.08
C VAL A 269 -11.61 -11.55 8.41
N SER A 270 -11.25 -10.44 9.06
CA SER A 270 -12.17 -9.35 9.38
C SER A 270 -12.79 -8.73 8.12
N GLN A 271 -12.00 -8.50 7.07
CA GLN A 271 -12.49 -8.00 5.78
C GLN A 271 -13.51 -8.94 5.14
N ASN A 272 -13.25 -10.25 5.15
CA ASN A 272 -14.18 -11.25 4.63
C ASN A 272 -15.49 -11.30 5.42
N LEU A 273 -15.43 -11.16 6.76
CA LEU A 273 -16.62 -11.12 7.60
C LEU A 273 -17.47 -9.89 7.30
N LEU A 274 -16.85 -8.71 7.15
CA LEU A 274 -17.54 -7.47 6.79
C LEU A 274 -18.22 -7.59 5.42
N ASN A 275 -17.49 -8.09 4.41
CA ASN A 275 -18.02 -8.29 3.06
C ASN A 275 -19.20 -9.27 3.04
N ASN A 276 -19.11 -10.40 3.76
CA ASN A 276 -20.20 -11.38 3.86
C ASN A 276 -21.41 -10.86 4.64
N SER A 277 -21.22 -9.89 5.54
CA SER A 277 -22.31 -9.26 6.28
C SER A 277 -23.03 -8.14 5.51
N GLY A 278 -22.59 -7.81 4.28
CA GLY A 278 -23.20 -6.76 3.47
C GLY A 278 -22.96 -5.34 4.00
N ILE A 279 -22.08 -5.18 4.98
CA ILE A 279 -21.66 -3.88 5.53
C ILE A 279 -20.51 -3.40 4.65
N PHE A 280 -20.84 -2.70 3.56
CA PHE A 280 -19.87 -1.89 2.82
C PHE A 280 -19.64 -0.60 3.63
N ILE A 281 -18.38 -0.36 4.01
CA ILE A 281 -17.93 0.94 4.54
C ILE A 281 -17.62 1.83 3.35
#